data_AF-A0A9E0RU98-F1
#
_entry.id   AF-A0A9E0RU98-F1
#
_cell.length_a   1.000
_cell.length_b   1.000
_cell.length_c   1.000
_cell.angle_alpha   90.00
_cell.angle_beta   90.00
_cell.angle_gamma   90.00
#
_symmetry.space_group_name_H-M   'P 1'
#
loop_
_entity.id
_entity.type
_entity.pdbx_description
1 polymer ?
#
loop_
_entity_poly.entity_id
_entity_poly.type
_entity_poly.pdbx_seq_one_letter_code
_entity_poly.pdbx_strand_id
1 'polypeptide(L)'
;MFDKPRSSRSNENTADFSTSSPDLSSGITSPSRSVATLGESIIIKGDVTGNENLLVEGSIEGKVDLGNHELTIGQAGKVSADVKAKVVNIAGEVKGDIVGLEKVVISRAGNVQGTI
;
A
#
# COMPACT_ATOMS: atom_id res chain seq x y z
N MET A 1 72.50 -40.20 2.43
CA MET A 1 72.14 -41.59 2.04
C MET A 1 70.80 -41.91 2.71
N PHE A 2 69.97 -42.75 2.10
CA PHE A 2 68.60 -43.11 2.55
C PHE A 2 68.64 -43.89 3.91
N ASP A 3 67.57 -44.12 4.70
CA ASP A 3 66.17 -44.48 4.34
C ASP A 3 65.10 -44.17 5.44
N LYS A 4 63.84 -44.59 5.21
CA LYS A 4 62.57 -44.27 5.93
C LYS A 4 62.31 -45.04 7.24
N PRO A 5 61.50 -44.44 8.15
CA PRO A 5 60.13 -44.92 8.45
C PRO A 5 59.11 -43.75 8.68
N ARG A 6 57.77 -43.86 8.87
CA ARG A 6 56.71 -44.90 8.68
C ARG A 6 55.28 -44.25 8.64
N SER A 7 54.23 -45.08 8.56
CA SER A 7 52.80 -44.90 8.95
C SER A 7 52.45 -43.89 10.08
N SER A 8 51.22 -43.37 10.27
CA SER A 8 49.93 -43.40 9.53
C SER A 8 48.91 -42.44 10.21
N ARG A 9 47.85 -42.04 9.48
CA ARG A 9 46.50 -41.60 9.97
C ARG A 9 46.45 -40.41 10.96
N SER A 10 46.14 -39.19 10.53
CA SER A 10 44.84 -38.63 10.08
C SER A 10 44.04 -37.98 11.21
N ASN A 11 43.92 -36.65 11.19
CA ASN A 11 43.08 -35.86 12.10
C ASN A 11 41.63 -36.36 12.11
N GLU A 12 41.07 -36.54 13.29
CA GLU A 12 39.62 -36.57 13.49
C GLU A 12 39.08 -35.14 13.44
N ASN A 13 38.64 -34.74 12.25
CA ASN A 13 37.85 -33.52 12.06
C ASN A 13 36.37 -33.88 12.25
N THR A 14 35.84 -33.73 13.47
CA THR A 14 34.39 -33.81 13.73
C THR A 14 33.68 -32.57 13.19
N ALA A 15 33.57 -32.51 11.87
CA ALA A 15 32.66 -31.61 11.17
C ALA A 15 31.24 -32.16 11.33
N ASP A 16 30.52 -31.66 12.34
CA ASP A 16 29.14 -32.06 12.60
C ASP A 16 28.19 -31.50 11.52
N PHE A 17 27.30 -32.36 11.01
CA PHE A 17 26.45 -32.06 9.85
C PHE A 17 25.18 -31.31 10.27
N SER A 18 25.29 -30.00 10.48
CA SER A 18 24.09 -29.14 10.53
C SER A 18 23.48 -29.00 9.14
N THR A 19 22.44 -29.82 8.94
CA THR A 19 21.69 -29.99 7.69
C THR A 19 21.01 -28.69 7.25
N SER A 20 20.94 -28.51 5.93
CA SER A 20 20.31 -27.39 5.23
C SER A 20 18.94 -26.95 5.76
N SER A 21 18.81 -25.65 6.05
CA SER A 21 17.57 -24.91 5.83
C SER A 21 17.79 -23.90 4.71
N PRO A 22 17.14 -24.03 3.53
CA PRO A 22 17.14 -22.93 2.58
C PRO A 22 16.39 -21.76 3.23
N ASP A 23 16.99 -20.58 3.27
CA ASP A 23 16.25 -19.35 3.57
C ASP A 23 15.37 -19.04 2.37
N LEU A 24 14.26 -19.76 2.28
CA LEU A 24 13.08 -19.34 1.55
C LEU A 24 12.48 -18.19 2.35
N SER A 25 13.16 -17.03 2.29
CA SER A 25 12.61 -15.71 2.59
C SER A 25 11.31 -15.61 1.81
N SER A 26 10.26 -16.03 2.51
CA SER A 26 8.93 -16.11 1.95
C SER A 26 8.50 -14.68 1.79
N GLY A 27 8.62 -14.20 0.55
CA GLY A 27 7.75 -13.17 0.02
C GLY A 27 6.33 -13.69 0.12
N ILE A 28 5.78 -13.67 1.35
CA ILE A 28 4.36 -13.60 1.59
C ILE A 28 3.94 -12.33 0.89
N THR A 29 3.55 -12.49 -0.37
CA THR A 29 2.75 -11.53 -1.10
C THR A 29 1.47 -11.44 -0.31
N SER A 30 1.48 -10.57 0.72
CA SER A 30 0.29 -10.10 1.39
C SER A 30 -0.72 -9.84 0.29
N PRO A 31 -1.96 -10.38 0.35
CA PRO A 31 -2.92 -10.22 -0.72
C PRO A 31 -2.96 -8.74 -1.01
N SER A 32 -2.46 -8.36 -2.19
CA SER A 32 -2.32 -6.97 -2.58
C SER A 32 -3.75 -6.51 -2.63
N ARG A 33 -4.21 -5.83 -1.57
CA ARG A 33 -5.51 -5.20 -1.56
C ARG A 33 -5.43 -4.28 -2.76
N SER A 34 -6.15 -4.64 -3.81
CA SER A 34 -6.17 -3.82 -5.00
C SER A 34 -6.65 -2.45 -4.52
N VAL A 35 -5.83 -1.44 -4.79
CA VAL A 35 -6.16 -0.05 -4.53
C VAL A 35 -6.16 0.58 -5.89
N ALA A 36 -7.34 0.85 -6.41
CA ALA A 36 -7.49 1.64 -7.61
C ALA A 36 -6.77 2.99 -7.37
N THR A 37 -5.82 3.34 -8.23
CA THR A 37 -5.01 4.55 -8.07
C THR A 37 -5.20 5.44 -9.27
N LEU A 38 -5.65 6.68 -9.04
CA LEU A 38 -5.83 7.69 -10.07
C LEU A 38 -4.64 8.64 -10.05
N GLY A 39 -3.77 8.51 -11.05
CA GLY A 39 -2.56 9.33 -11.18
C GLY A 39 -2.85 10.82 -11.40
N GLU A 40 -1.85 11.65 -11.08
CA GLU A 40 -1.93 13.11 -11.01
C GLU A 40 -2.46 13.81 -12.29
N SER A 41 -2.15 13.25 -13.47
CA SER A 41 -2.60 13.78 -14.77
C SER A 41 -4.03 13.36 -15.17
N ILE A 42 -4.71 12.54 -14.38
CA ILE A 42 -6.06 12.03 -14.69
C ILE A 42 -7.11 13.02 -14.19
N ILE A 43 -8.08 13.33 -15.04
CA ILE A 43 -9.25 14.15 -14.71
C ILE A 43 -10.50 13.31 -14.98
N ILE A 44 -11.30 13.05 -13.96
CA ILE A 44 -12.60 12.39 -14.08
C ILE A 44 -13.72 13.42 -13.97
N LYS A 45 -14.72 13.32 -14.86
CA LYS A 45 -15.94 14.14 -14.83
C LYS A 45 -17.17 13.24 -14.87
N GLY A 46 -18.01 13.29 -13.82
CA GLY A 46 -19.20 12.46 -13.66
C GLY A 46 -19.18 11.64 -12.37
N ASP A 47 -19.84 10.48 -12.40
CA ASP A 47 -20.01 9.59 -11.25
C ASP A 47 -18.95 8.48 -11.21
N VAL A 48 -18.19 8.42 -10.11
CA VAL A 48 -17.28 7.34 -9.76
C VAL A 48 -17.94 6.44 -8.74
N THR A 49 -18.04 5.14 -9.04
CA THR A 49 -18.54 4.13 -8.10
C THR A 49 -17.57 2.95 -8.02
N GLY A 50 -17.36 2.42 -6.82
CA GLY A 50 -16.38 1.36 -6.59
C GLY A 50 -16.69 0.49 -5.38
N ASN A 51 -16.31 -0.79 -5.46
CA ASN A 51 -16.36 -1.75 -4.35
C ASN A 51 -14.93 -2.12 -3.91
N GLU A 52 -14.07 -1.10 -3.85
CA GLU A 52 -12.64 -1.23 -3.57
C GLU A 52 -12.12 0.10 -2.99
N ASN A 53 -10.94 0.06 -2.37
CA ASN A 53 -10.26 1.26 -1.88
C ASN A 53 -9.72 2.07 -3.07
N LEU A 54 -9.85 3.40 -2.99
CA LEU A 54 -9.44 4.32 -4.07
C LEU A 54 -8.41 5.33 -3.54
N LEU A 55 -7.27 5.43 -4.22
CA LEU A 55 -6.29 6.51 -4.05
C LEU A 55 -6.45 7.52 -5.20
N VAL A 56 -6.61 8.79 -4.85
CA VAL A 56 -6.83 9.89 -5.81
C VAL A 56 -5.69 10.90 -5.71
N GLU A 57 -4.80 10.90 -6.70
CA GLU A 57 -3.74 11.90 -6.86
C GLU A 57 -4.06 12.91 -7.98
N GLY A 58 -4.98 12.55 -8.89
CA GLY A 58 -5.51 13.43 -9.94
C GLY A 58 -6.69 14.31 -9.52
N SER A 59 -7.49 14.73 -10.51
CA SER A 59 -8.68 15.57 -10.30
C SER A 59 -9.99 14.80 -10.53
N ILE A 60 -10.99 15.05 -9.69
CA ILE A 60 -12.36 14.50 -9.84
C ILE A 60 -13.38 15.64 -9.74
N GLU A 61 -14.30 15.70 -10.70
CA GLU A 61 -15.46 16.61 -10.70
C GLU A 61 -16.75 15.79 -10.83
N GLY A 62 -17.71 15.93 -9.90
CA GLY A 62 -18.98 15.19 -9.95
C GLY A 62 -19.32 14.50 -8.64
N LYS A 63 -19.28 13.16 -8.62
CA LYS A 63 -19.65 12.36 -7.44
C LYS A 63 -18.75 11.13 -7.26
N VAL A 64 -18.46 10.75 -6.02
CA VAL A 64 -17.70 9.55 -5.64
C VAL A 64 -18.48 8.75 -4.61
N ASP A 65 -18.88 7.52 -4.92
CA ASP A 65 -19.50 6.59 -3.96
C ASP A 65 -18.70 5.27 -3.88
N LEU A 66 -18.04 5.06 -2.74
CA LEU A 66 -17.30 3.84 -2.44
C LEU A 66 -18.01 2.95 -1.40
N GLY A 67 -19.28 3.24 -1.08
CA GLY A 67 -20.06 2.48 -0.10
C GLY A 67 -19.33 2.20 1.22
N ASN A 68 -18.83 0.96 1.35
CA ASN A 68 -18.16 0.45 2.55
C ASN A 68 -16.62 0.46 2.49
N HIS A 69 -16.00 1.12 1.52
CA HIS A 69 -14.54 1.14 1.30
C HIS A 69 -13.88 2.46 1.69
N GLU A 70 -12.56 2.52 1.60
CA GLU A 70 -11.75 3.69 1.98
C GLU A 70 -11.41 4.56 0.75
N LEU A 71 -11.69 5.87 0.84
CA LEU A 71 -11.16 6.87 -0.07
C LEU A 71 -9.92 7.51 0.55
N THR A 72 -8.82 7.54 -0.20
CA THR A 72 -7.64 8.33 0.14
C THR A 72 -7.38 9.36 -0.95
N ILE A 73 -7.33 10.63 -0.58
CA ILE A 73 -7.02 11.75 -1.47
C ILE A 73 -5.56 12.14 -1.19
N GLY A 74 -4.67 11.85 -2.14
CA GLY A 74 -3.25 12.17 -2.06
C GLY A 74 -2.99 13.68 -2.10
N GLN A 75 -1.73 14.08 -1.86
CA GLN A 75 -1.38 15.50 -1.70
C GLN A 75 -1.66 16.36 -2.95
N ALA A 76 -1.47 15.78 -4.15
CA ALA A 76 -1.80 16.45 -5.41
C ALA A 76 -3.30 16.33 -5.79
N GLY A 77 -4.04 15.47 -5.10
CA GLY A 77 -5.44 15.17 -5.37
C GLY A 77 -6.34 16.38 -5.20
N LYS A 78 -7.23 16.60 -6.19
CA LYS A 78 -8.21 17.69 -6.19
C LYS A 78 -9.61 17.14 -6.45
N VAL A 79 -10.43 17.10 -5.42
CA VAL A 79 -11.78 16.52 -5.51
C VAL A 79 -12.81 17.65 -5.38
N SER A 80 -13.53 17.94 -6.46
CA SER A 80 -14.63 18.90 -6.50
C SER A 80 -15.94 18.13 -6.72
N ALA A 81 -16.34 17.35 -5.72
CA ALA A 81 -17.36 16.32 -5.84
C ALA A 81 -18.03 15.97 -4.50
N ASP A 82 -19.27 15.47 -4.56
CA ASP A 82 -19.92 14.77 -3.45
C ASP A 82 -19.19 13.45 -3.18
N VAL A 83 -18.56 13.34 -2.00
CA VAL A 83 -17.79 12.16 -1.58
C VAL A 83 -18.58 11.34 -0.57
N LYS A 84 -18.72 10.04 -0.81
CA LYS A 84 -19.29 9.10 0.15
C LYS A 84 -18.48 7.82 0.25
N ALA A 85 -17.95 7.56 1.44
CA ALA A 85 -17.13 6.37 1.72
C ALA A 85 -17.22 5.97 3.20
N LYS A 86 -16.67 4.80 3.54
CA LYS A 86 -16.62 4.34 4.93
C LYS A 86 -15.59 5.11 5.75
N VAL A 87 -14.39 5.22 5.19
CA VAL A 87 -13.29 6.02 5.73
C VAL A 87 -12.82 6.97 4.63
N VAL A 88 -12.60 8.24 4.98
CA VAL A 88 -12.07 9.27 4.07
C VAL A 88 -10.77 9.83 4.64
N ASN A 89 -9.64 9.58 3.99
CA ASN A 89 -8.34 10.15 4.31
C ASN A 89 -8.04 11.29 3.33
N ILE A 90 -7.79 12.51 3.82
CA ILE A 90 -7.63 13.71 3.00
C ILE A 90 -6.23 14.29 3.21
N ALA A 91 -5.40 14.29 2.18
CA ALA A 91 -4.09 14.96 2.17
C ALA A 91 -3.97 16.07 1.10
N GLY A 92 -4.90 16.14 0.15
CA GLY A 92 -4.98 17.17 -0.90
C GLY A 92 -6.12 18.18 -0.71
N GLU A 93 -6.64 18.74 -1.80
CA GLU A 93 -7.74 19.72 -1.79
C GLU A 93 -9.09 19.06 -2.08
N VAL A 94 -10.10 19.37 -1.27
CA VAL A 94 -11.48 18.87 -1.42
C VAL A 94 -12.47 20.02 -1.33
N LYS A 95 -13.40 20.06 -2.29
CA LYS A 95 -14.47 21.04 -2.44
C LYS A 95 -15.80 20.31 -2.66
N GLY A 96 -16.79 20.61 -1.84
CA GLY A 96 -18.08 19.88 -1.82
C GLY A 96 -18.29 19.06 -0.55
N ASP A 97 -19.34 18.25 -0.56
CA ASP A 97 -19.86 17.56 0.61
C ASP A 97 -19.19 16.19 0.83
N ILE A 98 -18.75 15.91 2.07
CA ILE A 98 -17.97 14.71 2.42
C ILE A 98 -18.70 13.90 3.47
N VAL A 99 -19.12 12.69 3.11
CA VAL A 99 -19.84 11.75 3.98
C VAL A 99 -18.95 10.55 4.30
N GLY A 100 -18.31 10.58 5.46
CA GLY A 100 -17.58 9.44 6.03
C GLY A 100 -18.47 8.66 7.01
N LEU A 101 -18.78 7.38 6.71
CA LEU A 101 -19.71 6.58 7.53
C LEU A 101 -19.15 6.19 8.90
N GLU A 102 -17.84 5.92 9.00
CA GLU A 102 -17.16 5.64 10.28
C GLU A 102 -16.18 6.75 10.67
N LYS A 103 -15.41 7.28 9.71
CA LYS A 103 -14.29 8.18 10.02
C LYS A 103 -13.90 9.09 8.85
N VAL A 104 -13.64 10.36 9.15
CA VAL A 104 -12.92 11.29 8.27
C VAL A 104 -11.62 11.69 8.95
N VAL A 105 -10.51 11.64 8.20
CA VAL A 105 -9.17 12.01 8.67
C VAL A 105 -8.61 13.08 7.73
N ILE A 106 -8.45 14.29 8.25
CA ILE A 106 -7.81 15.38 7.53
C ILE A 106 -6.35 15.43 7.96
N SER A 107 -5.44 15.18 7.02
CA SER A 107 -3.99 15.28 7.21
C SER A 107 -3.57 16.74 7.23
N ARG A 108 -2.36 17.04 7.74
CA ARG A 108 -1.84 18.41 7.85
C ARG A 108 -1.80 19.19 6.52
N ALA A 109 -1.67 18.49 5.39
CA ALA A 109 -1.68 19.08 4.04
C ALA A 109 -3.11 19.20 3.44
N GLY A 110 -4.11 18.56 4.05
CA GLY A 110 -5.47 18.54 3.54
C GLY A 110 -6.17 19.89 3.68
N ASN A 111 -6.80 20.35 2.61
CA ASN A 111 -7.68 21.53 2.61
C ASN A 111 -9.10 21.10 2.23
N VAL A 112 -10.08 21.39 3.08
CA VAL A 112 -11.48 21.01 2.85
C VAL A 112 -12.35 22.26 2.86
N GLN A 113 -13.20 22.41 1.84
CA GLN A 113 -14.13 23.53 1.67
C GLN A 113 -15.51 22.99 1.27
N GLY A 114 -16.39 22.81 2.26
CA GLY A 114 -17.73 22.26 2.07
C GLY A 114 -18.30 21.74 3.39
N THR A 115 -19.31 20.88 3.30
CA THR A 115 -19.92 20.21 4.46
C THR A 115 -19.21 18.89 4.77
N ILE A 116 -19.14 18.54 6.06
CA ILE A 116 -18.64 17.25 6.58
C ILE A 116 -19.63 16.78 7.66
#